data_AF-A0A194XN08-F1
#
_entry.id   AF-A0A194XN08-F1
#
_cell.length_a   1.000
_cell.length_b   1.000
_cell.length_c   1.000
_cell.angle_alpha   90.00
_cell.angle_beta   90.00
_cell.angle_gamma   90.00
#
_symmetry.space_group_name_H-M   'P 1'
#
loop_
_entity.id
_entity.type
_entity.pdbx_description
1 polymer ?
#
loop_
_entity_poly.entity_id
_entity_poly.type
_entity_poly.pdbx_seq_one_letter_code
_entity_poly.pdbx_strand_id
1 'polypeptide(L)'
;MQQADEEARRQITEPEEAREPNLWLRRVGWVEHLGAFDRKELRELVAPVKDDELELDVLCKAFDWLIQDAQYHCIRPVVGLEALFEANRKEVDKDIRMPFNSWIDITTVKAYTEVYKQLLRYIFRSKDIEPEKRPGYELTERQQMCMEDVWTSIEEFVWWKEEQAGGSRRGVVQEGESDEEIEWMGRI
;
A
#
# COMPACT_ATOMS: atom_id res chain seq x y z
N MET A 1 25.29 30.71 1.44
CA MET A 1 23.84 30.95 1.23
C MET A 1 23.20 29.85 0.41
N GLN A 2 23.80 29.38 -0.69
CA GLN A 2 23.24 28.28 -1.51
C GLN A 2 23.20 26.90 -0.81
N GLN A 3 24.25 26.53 -0.05
CA GLN A 3 24.28 25.22 0.66
C GLN A 3 23.25 25.10 1.79
N ALA A 4 23.03 26.16 2.58
CA ALA A 4 22.06 26.15 3.67
C ALA A 4 20.61 26.07 3.19
N ASP A 5 20.31 26.68 2.03
CA ASP A 5 19.00 26.62 1.40
C ASP A 5 18.73 25.23 0.77
N GLU A 6 19.80 24.56 0.34
CA GLU A 6 19.76 23.20 -0.20
C GLU A 6 19.62 22.14 0.91
N GLU A 7 20.27 22.33 2.07
CA GLU A 7 20.06 21.54 3.29
C GLU A 7 18.66 21.73 3.88
N ALA A 8 18.13 22.96 3.91
CA ALA A 8 16.76 23.22 4.36
C ALA A 8 15.70 22.54 3.47
N ARG A 9 15.97 22.37 2.16
CA ARG A 9 15.10 21.62 1.25
C ARG A 9 15.14 20.12 1.45
N ARG A 10 16.21 19.59 2.07
CA ARG A 10 16.39 18.16 2.34
C ARG A 10 15.65 17.69 3.59
N GLN A 11 15.46 18.57 4.56
CA GLN A 11 14.77 18.24 5.80
C GLN A 11 13.25 18.41 5.68
N ILE A 12 12.50 17.58 6.41
CA ILE A 12 11.05 17.76 6.57
C ILE A 12 10.83 18.67 7.78
N THR A 13 10.35 19.87 7.51
CA THR A 13 9.99 20.87 8.52
C THR A 13 8.48 21.10 8.50
N GLU A 14 7.96 21.71 9.56
CA GLU A 14 6.56 22.15 9.55
C GLU A 14 6.29 23.05 8.32
N PRO A 15 5.19 22.82 7.59
CA PRO A 15 4.81 23.71 6.50
C PRO A 15 4.53 25.12 7.05
N GLU A 16 4.95 26.16 6.33
CA GLU A 16 4.67 27.56 6.69
C GLU A 16 3.18 27.80 6.95
N GLU A 17 2.86 28.55 8.01
CA GLU A 17 1.49 28.86 8.46
C GLU A 17 0.59 29.43 7.34
N ALA A 18 1.17 30.08 6.34
CA ALA A 18 0.47 30.61 5.17
C ALA A 18 -0.17 29.53 4.27
N ARG A 19 0.15 28.24 4.45
CA ARG A 19 -0.44 27.11 3.71
C ARG A 19 -1.54 26.36 4.49
N GLU A 20 -1.96 26.90 5.63
CA GLU A 20 -2.77 26.24 6.67
C GLU A 20 -2.14 24.92 7.14
N PRO A 21 -1.76 24.81 8.43
CA PRO A 21 -1.32 23.53 8.96
C PRO A 21 -2.49 22.57 8.86
N ASN A 22 -2.34 21.47 8.13
CA ASN A 22 -3.28 20.36 8.24
C ASN A 22 -3.23 19.90 9.70
N LEU A 23 -4.20 20.34 10.52
CA LEU A 23 -4.29 20.06 11.96
C LEU A 23 -4.20 18.56 12.24
N TRP A 24 -4.61 17.75 11.26
CA TRP A 24 -4.41 16.32 11.26
C TRP A 24 -2.93 15.95 11.36
N LEU A 25 -2.05 16.46 10.49
CA LEU A 25 -0.61 16.14 10.49
C LEU A 25 0.08 16.46 11.83
N ARG A 26 -0.31 17.57 12.46
CA ARG A 26 0.15 17.91 13.83
C ARG A 26 -0.39 16.94 14.87
N ARG A 27 -1.67 16.59 14.79
CA ARG A 27 -2.30 15.62 15.70
C ARG A 27 -1.70 14.22 15.59
N VAL A 28 -1.32 13.80 14.38
CA VAL A 28 -0.77 12.46 14.11
C VAL A 28 0.76 12.40 14.22
N GLY A 29 1.44 13.52 14.49
CA GLY A 29 2.89 13.54 14.78
C GLY A 29 3.80 13.24 13.59
N TRP A 30 3.30 13.33 12.34
CA TRP A 30 4.08 12.89 11.17
C TRP A 30 5.29 13.77 10.88
N VAL A 31 5.25 15.05 11.22
CA VAL A 31 6.42 15.95 11.05
C VAL A 31 7.56 15.51 11.98
N GLU A 32 7.24 15.12 13.21
CA GLU A 32 8.23 14.62 14.17
C GLU A 32 8.77 13.26 13.73
N HIS A 33 7.87 12.36 13.30
CA HIS A 33 8.23 11.02 12.82
C HIS A 33 9.12 11.06 11.57
N LEU A 34 8.81 11.94 10.61
CA LEU A 34 9.55 12.04 9.34
C LEU A 34 10.71 13.05 9.39
N GLY A 35 10.82 13.88 10.43
CA GLY A 35 11.83 14.93 10.56
C GLY A 35 13.27 14.40 10.64
N ALA A 36 13.45 13.13 11.01
CA ALA A 36 14.74 12.45 11.02
C ALA A 36 15.22 11.99 9.63
N PHE A 37 14.33 11.98 8.62
CA PHE A 37 14.66 11.51 7.28
C PHE A 37 15.03 12.64 6.34
N ASP A 38 15.98 12.36 5.45
CA ASP A 38 16.17 13.16 4.24
C ASP A 38 15.01 12.91 3.25
N ARG A 39 14.49 13.98 2.64
CA ARG A 39 13.41 13.86 1.63
C ARG A 39 13.77 12.96 0.46
N LYS A 40 15.05 12.87 0.09
CA LYS A 40 15.54 11.96 -0.95
C LYS A 40 15.44 10.52 -0.49
N GLU A 41 15.84 10.21 0.74
CA GLU A 41 15.73 8.86 1.31
C GLU A 41 14.26 8.42 1.37
N LEU A 42 13.36 9.29 1.83
CA LEU A 42 11.93 8.97 1.83
C LEU A 42 11.37 8.72 0.42
N ARG A 43 11.82 9.50 -0.56
CA ARG A 43 11.43 9.27 -1.97
C ARG A 43 11.92 7.93 -2.49
N GLU A 44 13.10 7.49 -2.08
CA GLU A 44 13.62 6.16 -2.44
C GLU A 44 12.78 5.05 -1.79
N LEU A 45 12.30 5.23 -0.55
CA LEU A 45 11.44 4.26 0.12
C LEU A 45 10.05 4.12 -0.52
N VAL A 46 9.46 5.20 -1.02
CA VAL A 46 8.13 5.15 -1.68
C VAL A 46 8.20 4.97 -3.19
N ALA A 47 9.40 5.00 -3.79
CA ALA A 47 9.61 4.87 -5.22
C ALA A 47 8.94 3.59 -5.79
N PRO A 48 8.62 3.54 -7.09
CA PRO A 48 8.19 2.31 -7.73
C PRO A 48 9.11 1.13 -7.43
N VAL A 49 8.57 -0.07 -7.50
CA VAL A 49 9.34 -1.31 -7.33
C VAL A 49 10.39 -1.42 -8.43
N LYS A 50 11.59 -1.87 -8.08
CA LYS A 50 12.70 -2.11 -9.00
C LYS A 50 12.66 -3.55 -9.50
N ASP A 51 13.34 -3.82 -10.61
CA ASP A 51 13.35 -5.16 -11.24
C ASP A 51 13.94 -6.26 -10.34
N ASP A 52 14.78 -5.88 -9.36
CA ASP A 52 15.40 -6.78 -8.38
C ASP A 52 14.55 -7.03 -7.12
N GLU A 53 13.42 -6.34 -6.97
CA GLU A 53 12.54 -6.43 -5.79
C GLU A 53 11.30 -7.30 -6.08
N LEU A 54 11.52 -8.59 -6.38
CA LEU A 54 10.47 -9.51 -6.83
C LEU A 54 9.33 -9.67 -5.82
N GLU A 55 9.65 -9.83 -4.55
CA GLU A 55 8.70 -9.97 -3.45
C GLU A 55 7.81 -8.72 -3.33
N LEU A 56 8.41 -7.54 -3.49
CA LEU A 56 7.69 -6.28 -3.39
C LEU A 56 6.78 -6.02 -4.59
N ASP A 57 7.16 -6.52 -5.78
CA ASP A 57 6.31 -6.50 -6.98
C ASP A 57 5.09 -7.41 -6.78
N VAL A 58 5.31 -8.63 -6.28
CA VAL A 58 4.23 -9.57 -5.93
C VAL A 58 3.30 -8.97 -4.87
N LEU A 59 3.83 -8.34 -3.82
CA LEU A 59 3.02 -7.63 -2.82
C LEU A 59 2.12 -6.56 -3.46
N CYS A 60 2.68 -5.74 -4.34
CA CYS A 60 1.94 -4.67 -5.00
C CYS A 60 0.83 -5.23 -5.90
N LYS A 61 1.09 -6.34 -6.60
CA LYS A 61 0.10 -7.03 -7.44
C LYS A 61 -0.99 -7.68 -6.60
N ALA A 62 -0.64 -8.42 -5.56
CA ALA A 62 -1.60 -9.00 -4.62
C ALA A 62 -2.53 -7.92 -4.03
N PHE A 63 -2.00 -6.73 -3.73
CA PHE A 63 -2.80 -5.60 -3.30
C PHE A 63 -3.73 -5.05 -4.41
N ASP A 64 -3.26 -4.96 -5.65
CA ASP A 64 -4.11 -4.59 -6.78
C ASP A 64 -5.28 -5.58 -6.96
N TRP A 65 -5.03 -6.88 -6.78
CA TRP A 65 -6.06 -7.93 -6.77
C TRP A 65 -7.05 -7.78 -5.62
N LEU A 66 -6.56 -7.56 -4.39
CA LEU A 66 -7.39 -7.33 -3.22
C LEU A 66 -8.37 -6.15 -3.44
N ILE A 67 -7.88 -5.05 -4.03
CA ILE A 67 -8.74 -3.90 -4.33
C ILE A 67 -9.78 -4.23 -5.41
N GLN A 68 -9.40 -4.95 -6.46
CA GLN A 68 -10.35 -5.37 -7.50
C GLN A 68 -11.43 -6.29 -6.95
N ASP A 69 -11.05 -7.27 -6.13
CA ASP A 69 -11.96 -8.20 -5.47
C ASP A 69 -12.92 -7.47 -4.50
N ALA A 70 -12.39 -6.58 -3.66
CA ALA A 70 -13.20 -5.77 -2.76
C ALA A 70 -14.23 -4.91 -3.52
N GLN A 71 -13.85 -4.33 -4.66
CA GLN A 71 -14.77 -3.57 -5.51
C GLN A 71 -15.86 -4.44 -6.12
N TYR A 72 -15.51 -5.64 -6.58
CA TYR A 72 -16.46 -6.62 -7.07
C TYR A 72 -17.46 -7.06 -5.98
N HIS A 73 -17.01 -7.19 -4.74
CA HIS A 73 -17.89 -7.56 -3.63
C HIS A 73 -18.80 -6.42 -3.15
N CYS A 74 -18.50 -5.17 -3.50
CA CYS A 74 -19.28 -4.01 -3.08
C CYS A 74 -20.39 -3.60 -4.08
N ILE A 75 -20.68 -4.38 -5.13
CA ILE A 75 -21.79 -4.11 -6.07
C ILE A 75 -23.08 -4.84 -5.69
N ARG A 76 -24.24 -4.21 -5.96
CA ARG A 76 -25.59 -4.73 -5.67
C ARG A 76 -25.90 -6.17 -6.12
N PRO A 77 -25.36 -6.70 -7.23
CA PRO A 77 -25.60 -8.10 -7.61
C PRO A 77 -24.95 -9.11 -6.66
N VAL A 78 -23.97 -8.68 -5.84
CA VAL A 78 -23.16 -9.54 -4.98
C VAL A 78 -23.59 -9.42 -3.52
N VAL A 79 -23.93 -8.21 -3.06
CA VAL A 79 -24.38 -7.95 -1.68
C VAL A 79 -25.81 -7.42 -1.61
N GLY A 80 -26.56 -7.87 -0.60
CA GLY A 80 -27.94 -7.45 -0.35
C GLY A 80 -28.07 -5.94 -0.11
N LEU A 81 -29.27 -5.41 -0.36
CA LEU A 81 -29.54 -3.98 -0.26
C LEU A 81 -29.34 -3.46 1.17
N GLU A 82 -29.73 -4.26 2.16
CA GLU A 82 -29.62 -4.00 3.59
C GLU A 82 -28.16 -3.80 4.02
N ALA A 83 -27.27 -4.66 3.53
CA ALA A 83 -25.82 -4.55 3.79
C ALA A 83 -25.24 -3.26 3.20
N LEU A 84 -25.70 -2.84 2.01
CA LEU A 84 -25.28 -1.58 1.40
C LEU A 84 -25.83 -0.36 2.13
N PHE A 85 -27.04 -0.41 2.69
CA PHE A 85 -27.53 0.64 3.57
C PHE A 85 -26.64 0.74 4.81
N GLU A 86 -26.36 -0.38 5.48
CA GLU A 86 -25.49 -0.39 6.65
C GLU A 86 -24.08 0.11 6.35
N ALA A 87 -23.48 -0.29 5.22
CA ALA A 87 -22.18 0.20 4.79
C ALA A 87 -22.13 1.72 4.55
N ASN A 88 -23.27 2.34 4.20
CA ASN A 88 -23.37 3.80 4.02
C ASN A 88 -23.74 4.53 5.33
N ARG A 89 -23.89 3.82 6.45
CA ARG A 89 -24.23 4.42 7.74
C ARG A 89 -23.03 5.22 8.25
N LYS A 90 -23.19 6.55 8.29
CA LYS A 90 -22.17 7.46 8.86
C LYS A 90 -22.43 7.80 10.33
N GLU A 91 -23.69 7.69 10.77
CA GLU A 91 -24.13 8.00 12.12
C GLU A 91 -25.16 6.98 12.57
N VAL A 92 -25.11 6.56 13.84
CA VAL A 92 -25.97 5.49 14.37
C VAL A 92 -27.44 5.90 14.39
N ASP A 93 -27.71 7.17 14.67
CA ASP A 93 -29.05 7.71 14.93
C ASP A 93 -29.73 8.38 13.73
N LYS A 94 -29.12 8.33 12.53
CA LYS A 94 -29.68 8.93 11.32
C LYS A 94 -30.11 7.88 10.32
N ASP A 95 -31.34 8.00 9.85
CA ASP A 95 -31.86 7.19 8.75
C ASP A 95 -31.10 7.45 7.45
N ILE A 96 -30.70 6.37 6.81
CA ILE A 96 -29.91 6.36 5.59
C ILE A 96 -30.87 6.35 4.41
N ARG A 97 -30.80 7.37 3.55
CA ARG A 97 -31.74 7.53 2.43
C ARG A 97 -31.31 6.84 1.14
N MET A 98 -30.03 6.45 1.05
CA MET A 98 -29.47 5.79 -0.13
C MET A 98 -28.48 4.71 0.29
N PRO A 99 -28.44 3.56 -0.40
CA PRO A 99 -27.42 2.55 -0.15
C PRO A 99 -26.04 3.02 -0.60
N PHE A 100 -25.00 2.35 -0.12
CA PHE A 100 -23.62 2.59 -0.50
C PHE A 100 -23.47 2.50 -2.02
N ASN A 101 -22.84 3.51 -2.62
CA ASN A 101 -22.48 3.50 -4.02
C ASN A 101 -20.99 3.15 -4.13
N SER A 102 -20.72 1.92 -4.57
CA SER A 102 -19.37 1.42 -4.82
C SER A 102 -18.74 1.95 -6.09
N TRP A 103 -19.51 2.68 -6.91
CA TRP A 103 -18.99 3.26 -8.15
C TRP A 103 -18.01 4.38 -7.82
N ILE A 104 -16.74 4.11 -8.10
CA ILE A 104 -15.64 5.06 -8.04
C ILE A 104 -15.01 5.08 -9.43
N ASP A 105 -14.64 6.26 -9.93
CA ASP A 105 -13.97 6.38 -11.21
C ASP A 105 -12.63 5.62 -11.20
N ILE A 106 -12.34 4.87 -12.27
CA ILE A 106 -11.14 4.02 -12.36
C ILE A 106 -9.84 4.79 -12.13
N THR A 107 -9.78 6.07 -12.51
CA THR A 107 -8.60 6.91 -12.26
C THR A 107 -8.44 7.23 -10.78
N THR A 108 -9.55 7.40 -10.05
CA THR A 108 -9.55 7.61 -8.60
C THR A 108 -9.13 6.34 -7.88
N VAL A 109 -9.62 5.17 -8.31
CA VAL A 109 -9.19 3.87 -7.77
C VAL A 109 -7.69 3.73 -7.92
N LYS A 110 -7.15 3.91 -9.12
CA LYS A 110 -5.71 3.84 -9.39
C LYS A 110 -4.90 4.80 -8.53
N ALA A 111 -5.35 6.06 -8.41
CA ALA A 111 -4.66 7.06 -7.59
C ALA A 111 -4.64 6.67 -6.10
N TYR A 112 -5.75 6.17 -5.56
CA TYR A 112 -5.82 5.77 -4.15
C TYR A 112 -5.04 4.49 -3.89
N THR A 113 -5.17 3.48 -4.75
CA THR A 113 -4.38 2.26 -4.67
C THR A 113 -2.88 2.56 -4.70
N GLU A 114 -2.44 3.51 -5.54
CA GLU A 114 -1.03 3.91 -5.58
C GLU A 114 -0.54 4.53 -4.26
N VAL A 115 -1.37 5.33 -3.57
CA VAL A 115 -1.02 5.86 -2.25
C VAL A 115 -0.84 4.72 -1.24
N TYR A 116 -1.70 3.71 -1.25
CA TYR A 116 -1.52 2.53 -0.39
C TYR A 116 -0.28 1.73 -0.76
N LYS A 117 0.01 1.55 -2.05
CA LYS A 117 1.24 0.88 -2.49
C LYS A 117 2.49 1.64 -2.06
N GLN A 118 2.48 2.98 -2.08
CA GLN A 118 3.56 3.79 -1.52
C GLN A 118 3.79 3.50 -0.02
N LEU A 119 2.71 3.36 0.76
CA LEU A 119 2.80 3.01 2.17
C LEU A 119 3.34 1.59 2.38
N LEU A 120 2.88 0.61 1.59
CA LEU A 120 3.39 -0.76 1.65
C LEU A 120 4.89 -0.79 1.34
N ARG A 121 5.32 -0.14 0.25
CA ARG A 121 6.75 -0.04 -0.11
C ARG A 121 7.57 0.61 0.98
N TYR A 122 7.08 1.70 1.57
CA TYR A 122 7.73 2.36 2.70
C TYR A 122 7.91 1.41 3.88
N ILE A 123 6.84 0.73 4.31
CA ILE A 123 6.89 -0.16 5.48
C ILE A 123 7.85 -1.33 5.23
N PHE A 124 7.71 -2.02 4.09
CA PHE A 124 8.53 -3.20 3.79
C PHE A 124 10.00 -2.86 3.53
N ARG A 125 10.33 -1.82 2.75
CA ARG A 125 11.73 -1.40 2.57
C ARG A 125 12.37 -0.90 3.85
N SER A 126 11.59 -0.29 4.75
CA SER A 126 12.14 0.20 6.00
C SER A 126 12.44 -0.89 7.04
N LYS A 127 11.93 -2.12 6.85
CA LYS A 127 12.33 -3.28 7.67
C LYS A 127 13.82 -3.58 7.51
N ASP A 128 14.36 -3.43 6.31
CA ASP A 128 15.76 -3.77 5.99
C ASP A 128 16.75 -2.67 6.34
N ILE A 129 16.26 -1.49 6.77
CA ILE A 129 17.11 -0.39 7.25
C ILE A 129 17.67 -0.75 8.63
N GLU A 130 18.93 -0.36 8.86
CA GLU A 130 19.58 -0.42 10.17
C GLU A 130 18.67 0.16 11.28
N PRO A 131 18.56 -0.50 12.46
CA PRO A 131 17.65 -0.08 13.52
C PRO A 131 17.78 1.40 13.92
N GLU A 132 18.98 1.95 13.87
CA GLU A 132 19.29 3.34 14.21
C GLU A 132 18.78 4.35 13.18
N LYS A 133 18.54 3.90 11.93
CA LYS A 133 18.04 4.72 10.81
C LYS A 133 16.60 4.36 10.43
N ARG A 134 16.02 3.34 11.07
CA ARG A 134 14.66 2.90 10.81
C ARG A 134 13.66 4.00 11.22
N PRO A 135 12.53 4.15 10.52
CA PRO A 135 11.53 5.10 10.94
C PRO A 135 10.99 4.76 12.33
N GLY A 136 10.75 5.79 13.14
CA GLY A 136 10.31 5.64 14.54
C GLY A 136 8.86 5.17 14.72
N TYR A 137 8.29 4.42 13.77
CA TYR A 137 6.98 3.82 13.93
C TYR A 137 7.18 2.44 14.52
N GLU A 138 6.27 2.04 15.39
CA GLU A 138 6.28 0.72 16.00
C GLU A 138 5.01 -0.01 15.57
N LEU A 139 5.19 -1.22 15.03
CA LEU A 139 4.09 -2.11 14.76
C LEU A 139 3.67 -2.76 16.07
N THR A 140 2.37 -2.91 16.28
CA THR A 140 1.86 -3.78 17.33
C THR A 140 2.27 -5.23 17.03
N GLU A 141 2.38 -6.07 18.06
CA GLU A 141 2.71 -7.50 17.91
C GLU A 141 1.82 -8.19 16.86
N ARG A 142 0.51 -7.91 16.91
CA ARG A 142 -0.44 -8.45 15.93
C ARG A 142 -0.16 -7.98 14.50
N GLN A 143 0.17 -6.69 14.31
CA GLN A 143 0.52 -6.17 13.00
C GLN A 143 1.82 -6.78 12.48
N GLN A 144 2.79 -6.97 13.36
CA GLN A 144 4.05 -7.60 13.01
C GLN A 144 3.84 -9.06 12.56
N MET A 145 3.07 -9.84 13.31
CA MET A 145 2.71 -11.22 12.92
C MET A 145 2.02 -11.26 11.55
N CYS A 146 0.98 -10.44 11.34
CA CYS A 146 0.29 -10.41 10.04
C CYS A 146 1.22 -10.00 8.90
N MET A 147 2.15 -9.08 9.15
CA MET A 147 3.15 -8.69 8.15
C MET A 147 4.15 -9.80 7.84
N GLU A 148 4.55 -10.59 8.82
CA GLU A 148 5.44 -11.75 8.64
C GLU A 148 4.72 -12.87 7.88
N ASP A 149 3.44 -13.12 8.18
CA ASP A 149 2.62 -14.11 7.48
C ASP A 149 2.46 -13.76 5.99
N VAL A 150 2.15 -12.49 5.68
CA VAL A 150 2.04 -12.00 4.30
C VAL A 150 3.39 -12.13 3.58
N TRP A 151 4.47 -11.73 4.24
CA TRP A 151 5.81 -11.80 3.64
C TRP A 151 6.24 -13.23 3.34
N THR A 152 6.01 -14.15 4.26
CA THR A 152 6.30 -15.59 4.08
C THR A 152 5.54 -16.15 2.89
N SER A 153 4.24 -15.82 2.77
CA SER A 153 3.41 -16.27 1.65
C SER A 153 3.91 -15.76 0.30
N ILE A 154 4.46 -14.54 0.29
CA ILE A 154 5.06 -13.92 -0.90
C ILE A 154 6.39 -14.58 -1.25
N GLU A 155 7.27 -14.84 -0.27
CA GLU A 155 8.54 -15.52 -0.50
C GLU A 155 8.30 -16.92 -1.08
N GLU A 156 7.32 -17.67 -0.55
CA GLU A 156 6.89 -18.94 -1.12
C GLU A 156 6.41 -18.78 -2.58
N PHE A 157 5.61 -17.74 -2.86
CA PHE A 157 5.13 -17.43 -4.21
C PHE A 157 6.28 -17.20 -5.20
N VAL A 158 7.23 -16.34 -4.83
CA VAL A 158 8.40 -16.03 -5.66
C VAL A 158 9.21 -17.30 -5.90
N TRP A 159 9.47 -18.08 -4.86
CA TRP A 159 10.25 -19.32 -4.96
C TRP A 159 9.65 -20.34 -5.95
N TRP A 160 8.35 -20.61 -5.88
CA TRP A 160 7.68 -21.48 -6.85
C TRP A 160 7.69 -20.92 -8.27
N LYS A 161 7.52 -19.60 -8.42
CA LYS A 161 7.55 -18.96 -9.74
C LYS A 161 8.92 -19.14 -10.40
N GLU A 162 9.99 -19.05 -9.62
CA GLU A 162 11.35 -19.37 -10.07
C GLU A 162 11.53 -20.85 -10.43
N GLU A 163 10.96 -21.77 -9.64
CA GLU A 163 10.99 -23.22 -9.92
C GLU A 163 10.28 -23.56 -11.25
N GLN A 164 9.12 -22.96 -11.50
CA GLN A 164 8.35 -23.12 -12.73
C GLN A 164 9.08 -22.52 -13.95
N ALA A 165 9.71 -21.34 -13.78
CA ALA A 165 10.53 -20.70 -14.82
C ALA A 165 11.80 -21.52 -15.14
N GLY A 166 12.40 -22.18 -14.14
CA GLY A 166 13.52 -23.09 -14.30
C GLY A 166 13.18 -24.37 -15.07
N GLY A 167 11.93 -24.86 -14.94
CA GLY A 167 11.41 -26.02 -15.67
C GLY A 167 10.98 -25.74 -17.11
N SER A 168 10.53 -24.51 -17.41
CA SER A 168 9.95 -24.14 -18.72
C SER A 168 10.96 -23.42 -19.63
N ARG A 169 11.96 -24.14 -20.16
CA ARG A 169 12.87 -23.61 -21.20
C ARG A 169 12.28 -23.56 -22.63
N ARG A 170 10.99 -23.81 -22.82
CA ARG A 170 10.28 -23.64 -24.09
C ARG A 170 8.80 -23.31 -23.84
N GLY A 171 8.48 -22.02 -23.77
CA GLY A 171 7.09 -21.57 -23.75
C GLY A 171 7.01 -20.10 -24.11
N VAL A 172 6.11 -19.76 -25.03
CA VAL A 172 5.77 -18.39 -25.42
C VAL A 172 5.34 -17.62 -24.17
N VAL A 173 5.89 -16.42 -23.98
CA VAL A 173 5.46 -15.47 -22.94
C VAL A 173 3.98 -15.17 -23.20
N GLN A 174 3.07 -15.75 -22.40
CA GLN A 174 1.69 -15.29 -22.36
C GLN A 174 1.68 -13.97 -21.60
N GLU A 175 1.20 -12.90 -22.25
CA GLU A 175 0.83 -11.66 -21.57
C GLU A 175 -0.44 -11.92 -20.76
N GLY A 176 -0.27 -12.24 -19.48
CA GLY A 176 -1.35 -12.48 -18.53
C GLY A 176 -0.86 -13.36 -17.38
N GLU A 177 -1.39 -13.12 -16.18
CA GLU A 177 -1.18 -14.02 -15.04
C GLU A 177 -1.95 -15.32 -15.30
N SER A 178 -1.31 -16.45 -15.05
CA SER A 178 -1.92 -17.77 -15.21
C SER A 178 -3.00 -18.01 -14.16
N ASP A 179 -3.95 -18.91 -14.44
CA ASP A 179 -5.00 -19.29 -13.48
C ASP A 179 -4.41 -19.79 -12.14
N GLU A 180 -3.25 -20.47 -12.19
CA GLU A 180 -2.50 -20.92 -11.01
C GLU A 180 -1.90 -19.75 -10.21
N GLU A 181 -1.42 -18.71 -10.90
CA GLU A 181 -0.95 -17.48 -10.25
C GLU A 181 -2.11 -16.75 -9.56
N ILE A 182 -3.28 -16.66 -10.21
CA ILE A 182 -4.48 -16.02 -9.65
C ILE A 182 -4.98 -16.79 -8.42
N GLU A 183 -5.06 -18.12 -8.49
CA GLU A 183 -5.49 -18.96 -7.36
C GLU A 183 -4.55 -18.76 -6.16
N TRP A 184 -3.25 -18.66 -6.41
CA TRP A 184 -2.32 -18.40 -5.33
C TRP A 184 -2.39 -16.98 -4.79
N MET A 185 -2.49 -15.96 -5.65
CA MET A 185 -2.64 -14.59 -5.16
C MET A 185 -3.87 -14.42 -4.26
N GLY A 186 -4.93 -15.21 -4.46
CA GLY A 186 -6.08 -15.25 -3.54
C GLY A 186 -5.81 -15.85 -2.15
N ARG A 187 -4.63 -16.45 -1.92
CA ARG A 187 -4.18 -16.99 -0.62
C ARG A 187 -3.28 -16.02 0.14
N ILE A 188 -2.78 -14.97 -0.51
CA ILE A 188 -1.96 -13.89 0.07
C ILE A 188 -2.90 -12.83 0.67
#